data_AF-A0A6L9Z6V8-F1
#
_entry.id   AF-A0A6L9Z6V8-F1
#
_cell.length_a   1.000
_cell.length_b   1.000
_cell.length_c   1.000
_cell.angle_alpha   90.00
_cell.angle_beta   90.00
_cell.angle_gamma   90.00
#
_symmetry.space_group_name_H-M   'P 1'
#
loop_
_entity.id
_entity.type
_entity.pdbx_description
1 polymer ?
#
loop_
_entity_poly.entity_id
_entity_poly.type
_entity_poly.pdbx_seq_one_letter_code
_entity_poly.pdbx_strand_id
1 'polypeptide(L)'
;DVAKWHLYLRDAHLHTTLAEQFYPLLIGNTNTITEDQMMPILQSISVKLGGGKRQVPLADLLPMQCQMDLIDILEEYQRQL
;
A
#
# COMPACT_ATOMS: atom_id res chain seq x y z
N ASP A 1 -12.99 -8.06 7.55
CA ASP A 1 -12.81 -9.48 7.21
C ASP A 1 -13.98 -9.93 6.34
N VAL A 2 -13.73 -10.22 5.05
CA VAL A 2 -14.71 -10.92 4.19
C VAL A 2 -14.19 -12.35 4.06
N ALA A 3 -14.79 -13.27 4.82
CA ALA A 3 -14.57 -14.71 4.71
C ALA A 3 -13.09 -15.19 4.78
N LYS A 4 -12.24 -14.59 5.63
CA LYS A 4 -10.82 -14.96 5.81
C LYS A 4 -9.95 -14.83 4.55
N TRP A 5 -10.36 -14.02 3.58
CA TRP A 5 -9.57 -13.79 2.38
C TRP A 5 -8.34 -12.93 2.67
N HIS A 6 -7.17 -13.40 2.22
CA HIS A 6 -5.92 -12.66 2.25
C HIS A 6 -5.61 -12.11 0.85
N LEU A 7 -5.49 -10.79 0.73
CA LEU A 7 -5.01 -10.15 -0.49
C LEU A 7 -3.49 -10.25 -0.57
N TYR A 8 -2.98 -11.12 -1.43
CA TYR A 8 -1.56 -11.16 -1.75
C TYR A 8 -1.25 -10.20 -2.91
N LEU A 9 -0.52 -9.13 -2.62
CA LEU A 9 -0.19 -8.09 -3.62
C LEU A 9 0.63 -8.63 -4.80
N ARG A 10 1.38 -9.72 -4.60
CA ARG A 10 2.11 -10.42 -5.67
C ARG A 10 1.13 -10.99 -6.70
N ASP A 11 0.17 -11.78 -6.25
CA ASP A 11 -0.79 -12.47 -7.10
C ASP A 11 -1.75 -11.48 -7.78
N ALA A 12 -2.05 -10.38 -7.09
CA ALA A 12 -2.82 -9.27 -7.65
C ALA A 12 -2.01 -8.38 -8.62
N HIS A 13 -0.71 -8.65 -8.83
CA HIS A 13 0.21 -7.82 -9.62
C HIS A 13 0.28 -6.35 -9.17
N LEU A 14 -0.02 -6.09 -7.89
CA LEU A 14 -0.03 -4.74 -7.31
C LEU A 14 1.31 -4.38 -6.65
N HIS A 15 2.15 -5.36 -6.31
CA HIS A 15 3.43 -5.13 -5.62
C HIS A 15 4.35 -4.16 -6.37
N THR A 16 4.51 -4.29 -7.69
CA THR A 16 5.36 -3.38 -8.49
C THR A 16 4.76 -1.99 -8.55
N THR A 17 3.46 -1.87 -8.85
CA THR A 17 2.74 -0.59 -8.87
C THR A 17 2.85 0.12 -7.53
N LEU A 18 2.72 -0.62 -6.43
CA LEU A 18 2.84 -0.07 -5.09
C LEU A 18 4.27 0.46 -4.85
N ALA A 19 5.29 -0.30 -5.19
CA ALA A 19 6.69 0.13 -5.07
C ALA A 19 6.99 1.39 -5.90
N GLU A 20 6.51 1.45 -7.14
CA GLU A 20 6.67 2.62 -8.03
C GLU A 20 6.02 3.87 -7.44
N GLN A 21 4.83 3.75 -6.86
CA GLN A 21 4.11 4.88 -6.27
C GLN A 21 4.75 5.37 -4.97
N PHE A 22 5.36 4.49 -4.19
CA PHE A 22 6.08 4.87 -2.97
C PHE A 22 7.50 5.38 -3.23
N TYR A 23 8.09 5.07 -4.38
CA TYR A 23 9.46 5.49 -4.69
C TYR A 23 9.71 7.01 -4.55
N PRO A 24 8.84 7.91 -5.08
CA PRO A 24 8.99 9.35 -4.88
C PRO A 24 8.98 9.79 -3.41
N LEU A 25 8.22 9.08 -2.56
CA LEU A 25 8.15 9.36 -1.13
C LEU A 25 9.46 8.99 -0.43
N LEU A 26 10.05 7.86 -0.81
CA LEU A 26 11.31 7.34 -0.24
C LEU A 26 12.50 8.25 -0.54
N ILE A 27 12.59 8.79 -1.76
CA ILE A 27 13.69 9.70 -2.17
C ILE A 27 13.46 11.15 -1.72
N GLY A 28 12.30 11.46 -1.14
CA GLY A 28 12.01 12.78 -0.59
C GLY A 28 12.91 13.07 0.61
N ASN A 29 13.41 14.31 0.74
CA ASN A 29 14.29 14.76 1.83
C ASN A 29 13.63 14.79 3.23
N THR A 30 12.48 14.14 3.41
CA THR A 30 11.78 14.02 4.69
C THR A 30 12.20 12.71 5.36
N ASN A 31 12.84 12.83 6.53
CA ASN A 31 13.45 11.71 7.26
C ASN A 31 12.44 10.82 8.02
N THR A 32 11.16 10.93 7.69
CA THR A 32 10.04 10.26 8.38
C THR A 32 8.89 10.13 7.40
N ILE A 33 8.36 8.91 7.29
CA ILE A 33 7.22 8.59 6.43
C ILE A 33 5.99 8.53 7.33
N THR A 34 4.97 9.33 7.02
CA THR A 34 3.75 9.39 7.83
C THR A 34 2.57 8.73 7.15
N GLU A 35 1.57 8.34 7.96
CA GLU A 35 0.30 7.81 7.46
C GLU A 35 -0.37 8.77 6.47
N ASP A 36 -0.34 10.08 6.74
CA ASP A 36 -0.91 11.12 5.86
C ASP A 36 -0.27 11.17 4.47
N GLN A 37 0.99 10.76 4.34
CA GLN A 37 1.70 10.67 3.05
C GLN A 37 1.41 9.34 2.34
N MET A 38 1.26 8.26 3.11
CA MET A 38 1.01 6.91 2.59
C MET A 38 -0.44 6.72 2.13
N MET A 39 -1.41 7.21 2.90
CA MET A 39 -2.83 6.93 2.70
C MET A 39 -3.36 7.40 1.33
N PRO A 40 -2.96 8.58 0.80
CA PRO A 40 -3.34 8.99 -0.56
C PRO A 40 -2.85 8.03 -1.64
N ILE A 41 -1.65 7.47 -1.48
CA ILE A 41 -1.09 6.47 -2.42
C ILE A 41 -1.96 5.22 -2.39
N LEU A 42 -2.27 4.68 -1.21
CA LEU A 42 -3.12 3.50 -1.05
C LEU A 42 -4.55 3.72 -1.56
N GLN A 43 -5.10 4.94 -1.40
CA GLN A 43 -6.42 5.29 -1.92
C GLN A 43 -6.44 5.39 -3.45
N SER A 44 -5.33 5.78 -4.08
CA SER A 44 -5.23 5.92 -5.53
C SER A 44 -5.22 4.58 -6.29
N ILE A 45 -4.83 3.49 -5.61
CA ILE A 45 -4.72 2.16 -6.22
C ILE A 45 -6.07 1.45 -6.15
N SER A 46 -6.72 1.26 -7.30
CA SER A 46 -8.02 0.58 -7.41
C SER A 46 -7.86 -0.93 -7.61
N VAL A 47 -8.51 -1.73 -6.76
CA VAL A 47 -8.53 -3.19 -6.82
C VAL A 47 -9.87 -3.68 -7.35
N LYS A 48 -9.83 -4.51 -8.40
CA LYS A 48 -11.01 -5.12 -9.01
C LYS A 48 -11.47 -6.33 -8.20
N LEU A 49 -12.72 -6.34 -7.76
CA LEU A 49 -13.35 -7.43 -7.01
C LEU A 49 -14.52 -8.03 -7.79
N GLY A 50 -14.84 -9.31 -7.51
CA GLY A 50 -16.00 -9.99 -8.10
C GLY A 50 -15.96 -10.09 -9.63
N GLY A 51 -14.78 -10.34 -10.20
CA GLY A 51 -14.58 -10.37 -11.66
C GLY A 51 -14.62 -8.99 -12.32
N GLY A 52 -14.34 -7.93 -11.57
CA GLY A 52 -14.33 -6.54 -12.06
C GLY A 52 -15.66 -5.81 -11.95
N LYS A 53 -16.69 -6.43 -11.35
CA LYS A 53 -18.00 -5.80 -11.10
C LYS A 53 -17.92 -4.66 -10.09
N ARG A 54 -16.90 -4.68 -9.23
CA ARG A 54 -16.64 -3.64 -8.23
C ARG A 54 -15.18 -3.25 -8.25
N GLN A 55 -14.93 -1.98 -8.01
CA GLN A 55 -13.61 -1.43 -7.78
C GLN A 55 -13.59 -0.83 -6.38
N VAL A 56 -12.55 -1.15 -5.61
CA VAL A 56 -12.40 -0.72 -4.22
C VAL A 56 -10.94 -0.24 -4.05
N PRO A 57 -10.71 0.90 -3.38
CA PRO A 57 -9.35 1.35 -3.06
C PRO A 57 -8.57 0.30 -2.28
N LEU A 58 -7.25 0.20 -2.50
CA LEU A 58 -6.40 -0.72 -1.77
C LEU A 58 -6.41 -0.42 -0.26
N ALA A 59 -6.49 0.86 0.12
CA ALA A 59 -6.66 1.30 1.50
C ALA A 59 -7.82 0.61 2.24
N ASP A 60 -8.95 0.39 1.56
CA ASP A 60 -10.16 -0.22 2.15
C ASP A 60 -10.04 -1.75 2.29
N LEU A 61 -9.02 -2.35 1.67
CA LEU A 61 -8.76 -3.80 1.70
C LEU A 61 -7.63 -4.19 2.66
N LEU A 62 -6.83 -3.22 3.12
CA LEU A 62 -5.73 -3.46 4.04
C LEU A 62 -6.18 -3.30 5.49
N PRO A 63 -6.03 -4.32 6.35
CA PRO A 63 -6.19 -4.16 7.79
C PRO A 63 -5.28 -3.05 8.32
N MET A 64 -5.72 -2.34 9.36
CA MET A 64 -4.93 -1.26 9.97
C MET A 64 -3.52 -1.72 10.38
N GLN A 65 -3.38 -2.95 10.89
CA GLN A 65 -2.07 -3.51 11.22
C GLN A 65 -1.13 -3.57 10.01
N CYS A 66 -1.63 -4.02 8.85
CA CYS A 66 -0.82 -4.07 7.63
C CYS A 66 -0.41 -2.67 7.14
N GLN A 67 -1.20 -1.64 7.43
CA GLN A 67 -0.84 -0.26 7.12
C GLN A 67 0.29 0.24 8.02
N MET A 68 0.26 -0.08 9.32
CA MET A 68 1.35 0.22 10.24
C MET A 68 2.63 -0.53 9.87
N ASP A 69 2.53 -1.84 9.60
CA ASP A 69 3.66 -2.66 9.17
C ASP A 69 4.28 -2.10 7.87
N LEU A 70 3.47 -1.57 6.96
CA LEU A 70 3.95 -0.94 5.73
C LEU A 70 4.73 0.35 6.01
N ILE A 71 4.26 1.19 6.93
CA ILE A 71 5.01 2.40 7.36
C ILE A 71 6.38 2.00 7.89
N ASP A 72 6.44 1.02 8.80
CA ASP A 72 7.69 0.54 9.39
C ASP A 72 8.67 0.04 8.31
N ILE A 73 8.17 -0.76 7.36
CA ILE A 73 8.96 -1.26 6.22
C ILE A 73 9.49 -0.11 5.35
N LEU A 74 8.64 0.88 5.04
CA LEU A 74 9.04 2.02 4.22
C LEU A 74 10.08 2.89 4.93
N GLU A 75 9.93 3.13 6.23
CA GLU A 75 10.91 3.87 7.02
C GLU A 75 12.24 3.11 7.14
N GLU A 76 12.20 1.80 7.39
CA GLU A 76 13.40 0.97 7.43
C GLU A 76 14.13 1.01 6.09
N TYR A 77 13.40 0.86 4.98
CA TYR A 77 13.97 0.93 3.65
C TYR A 77 14.58 2.32 3.37
N GLN A 78 13.89 3.40 3.74
CA GLN A 78 14.41 4.77 3.59
C GLN A 78 15.72 4.98 4.36
N ARG A 79 15.86 4.40 5.55
CA ARG A 79 17.10 4.47 6.35
C ARG A 79 18.27 3.70 5.72
N GLN A 80 17.99 2.73 4.85
CA GLN A 80 19.00 1.89 4.18
C GLN A 80 19.37 2.40 2.78
N LEU A 81 18.65 3.39 2.23
CA LEU A 81 18.98 4.08 0.97
C LEU A 81 20.16 5.03 1.14
#